data_AF-A0A9D8JLM3-F1
#
_entry.id   AF-A0A9D8JLM3-F1
#
_cell.length_a   1.000
_cell.length_b   1.000
_cell.length_c   1.000
_cell.angle_alpha   90.00
_cell.angle_beta   90.00
_cell.angle_gamma   90.00
#
_symmetry.space_group_name_H-M   'P 1'
#
loop_
_entity.id
_entity.type
_entity.pdbx_description
1 polymer ?
#
loop_
_entity_poly.entity_id
_entity_poly.type
_entity_poly.pdbx_seq_one_letter_code
_entity_poly.pdbx_strand_id
1 'polypeptide(L)'
;MTKEVKGGKWTSDLVLDLYSNLLSMVWEVVSALIGEAILELLFNLSIKKIGEKYSFLKPLKVSEEGVFMDEMREDLRNLPPIELHRGFQSLINHLLNLFSALTEGVISREVFPKVFPKVKEAERLVSQK
;
A
#
# COMPACT_ATOMS: atom_id res chain seq x y z
N MET A 1 -9.08 12.34 -28.95
CA MET A 1 -8.02 11.73 -28.10
C MET A 1 -8.08 12.20 -26.63
N THR A 2 -9.25 12.56 -26.08
CA THR A 2 -9.37 13.14 -24.71
C THR A 2 -10.08 12.25 -23.69
N LYS A 3 -10.66 11.12 -24.11
CA LYS A 3 -11.40 10.21 -23.22
C LYS A 3 -10.51 9.22 -22.46
N GLU A 4 -9.44 8.73 -23.08
CA GLU A 4 -8.52 7.75 -22.46
C GLU A 4 -7.67 8.37 -21.34
N VAL A 5 -7.16 9.59 -21.53
CA VAL A 5 -6.34 10.29 -20.52
C VAL A 5 -7.16 10.61 -19.26
N LYS A 6 -8.43 11.01 -19.42
CA LYS A 6 -9.34 11.27 -18.30
C LYS A 6 -9.73 9.98 -17.56
N GLY A 7 -9.98 8.91 -18.30
CA GLY A 7 -10.29 7.61 -17.70
C GLY A 7 -9.10 7.04 -16.92
N GLY A 8 -7.87 7.12 -17.46
CA GLY A 8 -6.64 6.66 -16.83
C GLY A 8 -6.39 7.30 -15.47
N LYS A 9 -6.39 8.65 -15.43
CA LYS A 9 -6.18 9.43 -14.21
C LYS A 9 -7.22 9.14 -13.13
N TRP A 10 -8.50 9.01 -13.50
CA TRP A 10 -9.57 8.63 -12.56
C TRP A 10 -9.29 7.25 -11.93
N THR A 11 -8.89 6.26 -12.72
CA THR A 11 -8.60 4.93 -12.17
C THR A 11 -7.37 4.92 -11.28
N SER A 12 -6.33 5.69 -11.61
CA SER A 12 -5.15 5.83 -10.72
C SER A 12 -5.55 6.47 -9.39
N ASP A 13 -6.40 7.49 -9.40
CA ASP A 13 -6.93 8.11 -8.17
C ASP A 13 -7.64 7.10 -7.27
N LEU A 14 -8.55 6.31 -7.85
CA LEU A 14 -9.28 5.28 -7.10
C LEU A 14 -8.35 4.22 -6.51
N VAL A 15 -7.34 3.79 -7.27
CA VAL A 15 -6.34 2.81 -6.79
C VAL A 15 -5.52 3.42 -5.64
N LEU A 16 -5.10 4.67 -5.77
CA LEU A 16 -4.34 5.37 -4.72
C LEU A 16 -5.16 5.54 -3.44
N ASP A 17 -6.43 5.93 -3.56
CA ASP A 17 -7.31 6.09 -2.40
C ASP A 17 -7.54 4.77 -1.68
N LEU A 18 -7.72 3.68 -2.43
CA LEU A 18 -7.86 2.36 -1.88
C LEU A 18 -6.60 1.94 -1.11
N TYR A 19 -5.41 2.15 -1.68
CA TYR A 19 -4.15 1.79 -1.03
C TYR A 19 -3.78 2.68 0.14
N SER A 20 -4.06 3.99 0.06
CA SER A 20 -3.87 4.91 1.19
C SER A 20 -4.73 4.45 2.38
N ASN A 21 -6.03 4.20 2.16
CA ASN A 21 -6.92 3.68 3.20
C ASN A 21 -6.47 2.31 3.74
N LEU A 22 -5.92 1.45 2.87
CA LEU A 22 -5.40 0.15 3.27
C LEU A 22 -4.16 0.28 4.17
N LEU A 23 -3.22 1.16 3.81
CA LEU A 23 -2.01 1.40 4.58
C LEU A 23 -2.33 2.00 5.94
N SER A 24 -3.24 2.98 6.02
CA SER A 24 -3.71 3.54 7.29
C SER A 24 -4.36 2.48 8.18
N MET A 25 -5.21 1.63 7.62
CA MET A 25 -5.85 0.56 8.39
C MET A 25 -4.86 -0.51 8.85
N VAL A 26 -3.88 -0.89 8.01
CA VAL A 26 -2.79 -1.78 8.43
C VAL A 26 -1.99 -1.13 9.55
N TRP A 27 -1.70 0.16 9.44
CA TRP A 27 -1.01 0.91 10.48
C TRP A 27 -1.73 0.84 11.83
N GLU A 28 -3.00 1.25 11.87
CA GLU A 28 -3.82 1.27 13.08
C GLU A 28 -3.93 -0.11 13.74
N VAL A 29 -4.15 -1.17 12.97
CA VAL A 29 -4.33 -2.51 13.51
C VAL A 29 -3.01 -3.08 14.05
N VAL A 30 -1.92 -2.88 13.32
CA VAL A 30 -0.64 -3.50 13.67
C VAL A 30 0.09 -2.71 14.76
N SER A 31 -0.01 -1.38 14.78
CA SER A 31 0.59 -0.54 15.82
C SER A 31 0.08 -0.92 17.20
N ALA A 32 -1.23 -1.20 17.33
CA ALA A 32 -1.83 -1.70 18.57
C ALA A 32 -1.27 -3.06 19.05
N LEU A 33 -0.59 -3.82 18.19
CA LEU A 33 -0.06 -5.15 18.50
C LEU A 33 1.44 -5.16 18.79
N ILE A 34 2.22 -4.33 18.10
CA ILE A 34 3.71 -4.34 18.19
C ILE A 34 4.32 -2.98 18.52
N GLY A 35 3.50 -1.94 18.66
CA GLY A 35 3.96 -0.55 18.85
C GLY A 35 4.39 0.13 17.55
N GLU A 36 4.26 1.45 17.55
CA GLU A 36 4.51 2.34 16.41
C GLU A 36 5.97 2.28 15.96
N ALA A 37 6.93 2.31 16.88
CA ALA A 37 8.36 2.29 16.55
C ALA A 37 8.80 1.02 15.81
N ILE A 38 8.28 -0.15 16.22
CA ILE A 38 8.56 -1.41 15.52
C ILE A 38 7.88 -1.40 14.16
N LEU A 39 6.64 -0.93 14.09
CA LEU A 39 5.91 -0.88 12.84
C LEU A 39 6.55 0.07 11.81
N GLU A 40 6.97 1.26 12.24
CA GLU A 40 7.71 2.22 11.44
C GLU A 40 8.95 1.57 10.82
N LEU A 41 9.75 0.87 11.65
CA LEU A 41 10.93 0.15 11.19
C LEU A 41 10.59 -0.89 10.11
N LEU A 42 9.53 -1.69 10.32
CA LEU A 42 9.12 -2.71 9.35
C LEU A 42 8.64 -2.11 8.03
N PHE A 43 7.93 -0.99 8.10
CA PHE A 43 7.54 -0.21 6.93
C PHE A 43 8.75 0.33 6.18
N ASN A 44 9.69 0.99 6.87
CA ASN A 44 10.90 1.53 6.26
C ASN A 44 11.76 0.44 5.60
N LEU A 45 11.92 -0.71 6.25
CA LEU A 45 12.60 -1.87 5.66
C LEU A 45 11.87 -2.39 4.41
N SER A 46 10.55 -2.46 4.46
CA SER A 46 9.74 -2.94 3.35
C SER A 46 9.74 -1.99 2.17
N ILE A 47 9.64 -0.68 2.42
CA ILE A 47 9.74 0.38 1.41
C ILE A 47 11.10 0.33 0.74
N LYS A 48 12.19 0.20 1.52
CA LYS A 48 13.55 0.09 0.98
C LYS A 48 13.67 -1.10 0.03
N LYS A 49 13.20 -2.28 0.46
CA LYS A 49 13.28 -3.52 -0.34
C LYS A 49 12.43 -3.47 -1.59
N ILE A 50 11.15 -3.12 -1.46
CA ILE A 50 10.21 -3.11 -2.58
C ILE A 50 10.49 -1.93 -3.52
N GLY A 51 11.02 -0.83 -2.98
CA GLY A 51 11.48 0.34 -3.71
C GLY A 51 12.62 0.07 -4.69
N GLU A 52 13.37 -1.03 -4.54
CA GLU A 52 14.36 -1.46 -5.55
C GLU A 52 13.69 -1.79 -6.89
N LYS A 53 12.50 -2.38 -6.84
CA LYS A 53 11.71 -2.75 -8.02
C LYS A 53 10.71 -1.66 -8.42
N TYR A 54 10.11 -0.98 -7.45
CA TYR A 54 9.09 0.05 -7.66
C TYR A 54 9.55 1.36 -7.04
N SER A 55 10.37 2.11 -7.79
CA SER A 55 11.05 3.32 -7.30
C SER A 55 10.10 4.41 -6.76
N PHE A 56 8.86 4.45 -7.26
CA PHE A 56 7.83 5.39 -6.81
C PHE A 56 7.43 5.22 -5.34
N LEU A 57 7.73 4.08 -4.72
CA LEU A 57 7.49 3.84 -3.30
C LEU A 57 8.57 4.45 -2.39
N LYS A 58 9.78 4.71 -2.90
CA LYS A 58 10.90 5.20 -2.07
C LYS A 58 10.61 6.51 -1.32
N PRO A 59 9.89 7.49 -1.91
CA PRO A 59 9.56 8.72 -1.19
C PRO A 59 8.42 8.57 -0.18
N LEU A 60 7.85 7.36 0.01
CA LEU A 60 6.75 7.12 0.94
C LEU A 60 7.24 7.41 2.36
N LYS A 61 6.63 8.42 3.01
CA LYS A 61 7.00 8.81 4.36
C LYS A 61 6.24 7.96 5.38
N VAL A 62 6.97 7.52 6.39
CA VAL A 62 6.42 6.77 7.52
C VAL A 62 7.02 7.34 8.79
N SER A 63 6.19 7.60 9.79
CA SER A 63 6.56 8.01 11.14
C SER A 63 5.64 7.33 12.15
N GLU A 64 5.85 7.55 13.45
CA GLU A 64 5.00 7.00 14.51
C GLU A 64 3.51 7.38 14.35
N GLU A 65 3.21 8.49 13.67
CA GLU A 65 1.84 8.93 13.39
C GLU A 65 1.17 8.19 12.22
N GLY A 66 1.92 7.48 11.37
CA GLY A 66 1.36 6.74 10.25
C GLY A 66 2.16 6.77 8.95
N VAL A 67 1.45 6.43 7.87
CA VAL A 67 1.98 6.37 6.50
C VAL A 67 1.39 7.52 5.69
N PHE A 68 2.25 8.35 5.09
CA PHE A 68 1.85 9.59 4.40
C PHE A 68 2.12 9.51 2.90
N MET A 69 1.06 9.68 2.11
CA MET A 69 1.10 9.63 0.64
C MET A 69 0.78 10.97 -0.04
N ASP A 70 0.31 11.97 0.69
CA ASP A 70 -0.24 13.20 0.10
C ASP A 70 0.78 13.95 -0.76
N GLU A 71 2.03 14.04 -0.29
CA GLU A 71 3.11 14.75 -0.98
C GLU A 71 3.51 14.10 -2.32
N MET A 72 3.32 12.79 -2.46
CA MET A 72 3.66 12.05 -3.68
C MET A 72 2.44 11.81 -4.59
N ARG A 73 1.23 12.18 -4.15
CA ARG A 73 -0.01 11.81 -4.84
C ARG A 73 -0.06 12.34 -6.27
N GLU A 74 0.37 13.57 -6.50
CA GLU A 74 0.42 14.17 -7.84
C GLU A 74 1.39 13.43 -8.79
N ASP A 75 2.52 12.97 -8.28
CA ASP A 75 3.49 12.20 -9.06
C ASP A 75 2.93 10.80 -9.40
N LEU A 76 2.27 10.16 -8.43
CA LEU A 76 1.68 8.83 -8.58
C LEU A 76 0.48 8.82 -9.53
N ARG A 77 -0.31 9.90 -9.60
CA ARG A 77 -1.46 10.04 -10.52
C ARG A 77 -1.11 9.84 -11.98
N ASN A 78 0.14 10.11 -12.35
CA ASN A 78 0.62 9.98 -13.73
C ASN A 78 1.07 8.55 -14.07
N LEU A 79 1.17 7.65 -13.08
CA LEU A 79 1.54 6.26 -13.30
C LEU A 79 0.35 5.41 -13.76
N PRO A 80 0.60 4.36 -14.55
CA PRO A 80 -0.43 3.38 -14.90
C PRO A 80 -1.05 2.75 -13.65
N PRO A 81 -2.40 2.63 -13.55
CA PRO A 81 -3.07 2.03 -12.40
C PRO A 81 -2.57 0.62 -12.06
N ILE A 82 -2.22 -0.16 -13.09
CA ILE A 82 -1.66 -1.51 -12.92
C ILE A 82 -0.28 -1.51 -12.26
N GLU A 83 0.54 -0.50 -12.53
CA GLU A 83 1.87 -0.37 -11.96
C GLU A 83 1.78 0.06 -10.48
N LEU A 84 0.89 1.00 -10.18
CA LEU A 84 0.54 1.38 -8.81
C LEU A 84 0.05 0.17 -8.01
N HIS A 85 -0.92 -0.56 -8.55
CA HIS A 85 -1.47 -1.76 -7.91
C HIS A 85 -0.38 -2.79 -7.60
N ARG A 86 0.47 -3.12 -8.58
CA ARG A 86 1.56 -4.10 -8.39
C ARG A 86 2.56 -3.66 -7.33
N GLY A 87 2.93 -2.38 -7.30
CA GLY A 87 3.87 -1.86 -6.31
C GLY A 87 3.30 -1.92 -4.88
N PHE A 88 2.11 -1.35 -4.66
CA PHE A 88 1.49 -1.36 -3.35
C PHE A 88 1.08 -2.77 -2.89
N GLN A 89 0.58 -3.63 -3.78
CA GLN A 89 0.32 -5.03 -3.46
C GLN A 89 1.58 -5.76 -3.02
N SER A 90 2.72 -5.50 -3.70
CA SER A 90 4.01 -6.09 -3.32
C SER A 90 4.48 -5.62 -1.93
N LEU A 91 4.29 -4.33 -1.63
CA LEU A 91 4.59 -3.75 -0.31
C LEU A 91 3.75 -4.42 0.79
N ILE A 92 2.44 -4.48 0.60
CA ILE A 92 1.50 -5.10 1.55
C ILE A 92 1.84 -6.57 1.77
N ASN A 93 2.04 -7.35 0.70
CA ASN A 93 2.40 -8.76 0.83
C ASN A 93 3.71 -8.95 1.59
N HIS A 94 4.69 -8.07 1.38
CA HIS A 94 5.95 -8.15 2.12
C HIS A 94 5.77 -7.84 3.61
N LEU A 95 5.01 -6.80 3.96
CA LEU A 95 4.66 -6.46 5.34
C LEU A 95 3.94 -7.62 6.03
N LEU A 96 2.93 -8.20 5.37
CA LEU A 96 2.20 -9.36 5.87
C LEU A 96 3.11 -10.57 6.15
N ASN A 97 4.11 -10.80 5.30
CA ASN A 97 5.10 -11.85 5.55
C ASN A 97 5.98 -11.55 6.77
N LEU A 98 6.41 -10.28 6.95
CA LEU A 98 7.17 -9.87 8.14
C LEU A 98 6.33 -10.03 9.41
N PHE A 99 5.07 -9.58 9.39
CA PHE A 99 4.15 -9.74 10.51
C PHE A 99 3.92 -11.21 10.86
N SER A 100 3.75 -12.06 9.85
CA SER A 100 3.61 -13.51 10.03
C SER A 100 4.84 -14.11 10.70
N ALA A 101 6.04 -13.72 10.25
CA ALA A 101 7.29 -14.23 10.78
C ALA A 101 7.56 -13.76 12.22
N LEU A 102 7.21 -12.52 12.56
CA LEU A 102 7.45 -11.94 13.89
C LEU A 102 6.48 -12.44 14.95
N THR A 103 5.27 -12.82 14.56
CA THR A 103 4.19 -13.14 15.52
C THR A 103 3.60 -14.52 15.34
N GLU A 104 4.30 -15.41 14.65
CA GLU A 104 3.82 -16.76 14.31
C GLU A 104 2.41 -16.75 13.69
N GLY A 105 2.12 -15.68 12.93
CA GLY A 105 0.85 -15.49 12.22
C GLY A 105 -0.29 -14.84 13.03
N VAL A 106 -0.09 -14.42 14.28
CA VAL A 106 -1.14 -13.76 15.09
C VAL A 106 -1.61 -12.47 14.42
N ILE A 107 -0.69 -11.57 14.06
CA ILE A 107 -1.04 -10.31 13.37
C ILE A 107 -1.73 -10.60 12.04
N SER A 108 -1.24 -11.58 11.30
CA SER A 108 -1.76 -11.92 9.97
C SER A 108 -3.24 -12.34 10.02
N ARG A 109 -3.66 -13.03 11.07
CA ARG A 109 -5.08 -13.40 11.26
C ARG A 109 -5.98 -12.19 11.48
N GLU A 110 -5.48 -11.14 12.14
CA GLU A 110 -6.23 -9.90 12.37
C GLU A 110 -6.27 -9.00 11.13
N VAL A 111 -5.17 -8.98 10.37
CA VAL A 111 -4.98 -8.05 9.25
C VAL A 111 -5.55 -8.62 7.94
N PHE A 112 -5.38 -9.91 7.64
CA PHE A 112 -5.79 -10.52 6.37
C PHE A 112 -7.26 -10.32 6.02
N PRO A 113 -8.23 -10.49 6.95
CA PRO A 113 -9.64 -10.30 6.66
C PRO A 113 -9.98 -8.88 6.19
N LYS A 114 -9.19 -7.89 6.60
CA LYS A 114 -9.39 -6.48 6.24
C LYS A 114 -8.61 -6.09 4.98
N VAL A 115 -7.43 -6.66 4.78
CA VAL A 115 -6.57 -6.38 3.63
C VAL A 115 -7.06 -7.04 2.35
N PHE A 116 -7.40 -8.32 2.40
CA PHE A 116 -7.68 -9.13 1.21
C PHE A 116 -8.85 -8.59 0.36
N PRO A 117 -9.99 -8.14 0.95
CA PRO A 117 -11.07 -7.54 0.17
C PRO A 117 -10.63 -6.28 -0.59
N LYS A 118 -9.83 -5.40 0.04
CA LYS A 118 -9.33 -4.16 -0.60
C LYS A 118 -8.39 -4.50 -1.75
N VAL A 119 -7.45 -5.42 -1.56
CA VAL A 119 -6.53 -5.83 -2.66
C VAL A 119 -7.32 -6.40 -3.85
N LYS A 120 -8.35 -7.21 -3.59
CA LYS A 120 -9.22 -7.78 -4.64
C LYS A 120 -10.06 -6.70 -5.34
N GLU A 121 -10.51 -5.68 -4.62
CA GLU A 121 -11.20 -4.53 -5.22
C GLU A 121 -10.25 -3.75 -6.14
N ALA A 122 -9.01 -3.50 -5.72
CA ALA A 122 -8.00 -2.87 -6.57
C ALA A 122 -7.73 -3.70 -7.84
N GLU A 123 -7.63 -5.02 -7.71
CA GLU A 123 -7.46 -5.94 -8.84
C GLU A 123 -8.62 -5.80 -9.85
N ARG A 124 -9.87 -5.73 -9.37
CA ARG A 124 -11.04 -5.53 -10.26
C ARG A 124 -11.00 -4.19 -10.98
N LEU A 125 -10.58 -3.12 -10.32
CA LEU A 125 -10.46 -1.79 -10.92
C LEU A 125 -9.42 -1.76 -12.04
N VAL A 126 -8.29 -2.47 -11.87
CA VAL A 126 -7.24 -2.52 -12.90
C VAL A 126 -7.55 -3.52 -14.03
N SER A 127 -8.35 -4.55 -13.78
CA SER A 127 -8.76 -5.54 -14.80
C SER A 127 -9.95 -5.10 -15.67
N GLN A 128 -10.68 -4.05 -15.29
CA GLN A 128 -11.83 -3.53 -16.05
C GLN A 128 -11.44 -2.60 -17.23
N LYS A 129 -10.17 -2.59 -17.64
CA LYS A 129 -9.65 -1.79 -18.76
C LYS A 129 -8.81 -2.61 -19.72
#